data_AF-A0A9K3JCM0-F1
#
_entry.id   AF-A0A9K3JCM0-F1
#
_cell.length_a   1.000
_cell.length_b   1.000
_cell.length_c   1.000
_cell.angle_alpha   90.00
_cell.angle_beta   90.00
_cell.angle_gamma   90.00
#
_symmetry.space_group_name_H-M   'P 1'
#
loop_
_entity.id
_entity.type
_entity.pdbx_description
1 polymer ?
#
loop_
_entity_poly.entity_id
_entity_poly.type
_entity_poly.pdbx_seq_one_letter_code
_entity_poly.pdbx_strand_id
1 'polypeptide(L)'
;MSQKWVWSKGSDWVGLTALCQSSHETIHETDKLLVSSRGTHSSTSFCSLNLDSPPTVVELETPFDTTRFPDVLGTCHGLVCLSDMSFDRFIVLWNPATRKYKVIPTPMVYPSGSSVLIAVDQVGYDHVNDDYKVVRLIQTGVGVWLNSKVFVYSRKLNVWQSLEQRFPYHFSLALCPGQVPHPECFNTGVITRLGVLGGCLCVIHYRELRSVNVWVMGEYGVKESWSKLVALTSGNVSRCVFLSVSPITYLKNRKEVVVEVNQQWFEIYDLEEKTSKQIMIGDASRHLSTYVYQESLFKL
;
A
#
# COMPACT_ATOMS: atom_id res chain seq x y z
N MET A 1 -16.38 -16.10 -3.73
CA MET A 1 -17.28 -15.89 -2.58
C MET A 1 -16.63 -14.83 -1.70
N SER A 2 -17.10 -13.58 -1.79
CA SER A 2 -16.45 -12.42 -1.17
C SER A 2 -16.60 -12.44 0.35
N GLN A 3 -15.51 -12.59 1.10
CA GLN A 3 -15.54 -12.35 2.55
C GLN A 3 -15.72 -10.85 2.78
N LYS A 4 -16.93 -10.46 3.21
CA LYS A 4 -17.20 -9.15 3.82
C LYS A 4 -16.64 -9.19 5.24
N TRP A 5 -15.63 -8.38 5.51
CA TRP A 5 -15.15 -8.17 6.87
C TRP A 5 -16.18 -7.34 7.64
N VAL A 6 -16.93 -7.99 8.54
CA VAL A 6 -17.93 -7.36 9.40
C VAL A 6 -17.23 -6.88 10.66
N TRP A 7 -17.29 -5.57 10.94
CA TRP A 7 -16.79 -5.01 12.19
C TRP A 7 -17.81 -5.28 13.29
N SER A 8 -17.55 -6.24 14.18
CA SER A 8 -18.30 -6.40 15.43
C SER A 8 -17.40 -6.11 16.62
N LYS A 9 -17.89 -5.25 17.54
CA LYS A 9 -17.23 -4.96 18.83
C LYS A 9 -16.91 -6.27 19.56
N GLY A 10 -15.63 -6.63 19.66
CA GLY A 10 -15.16 -7.64 20.62
C GLY A 10 -14.07 -8.60 20.15
N SER A 11 -13.89 -8.82 18.85
CA SER A 11 -12.98 -9.88 18.39
C SER A 11 -12.70 -9.77 16.90
N ASP A 12 -11.62 -9.08 16.54
CA ASP A 12 -10.80 -9.37 15.36
C ASP A 12 -9.61 -8.39 15.28
N TRP A 13 -8.63 -8.60 16.16
CA TRP A 13 -7.36 -7.87 16.09
C TRP A 13 -6.49 -8.31 14.90
N VAL A 14 -6.81 -9.47 14.29
CA VAL A 14 -6.25 -9.93 13.01
C VAL A 14 -6.54 -8.93 11.89
N GLY A 15 -7.66 -8.22 11.96
CA GLY A 15 -8.00 -7.16 11.01
C GLY A 15 -7.00 -5.99 11.03
N LEU A 16 -6.44 -5.63 12.19
CA LEU A 16 -5.45 -4.55 12.31
C LEU A 16 -4.05 -4.94 11.82
N THR A 17 -3.68 -6.21 11.94
CA THR A 17 -2.43 -6.74 11.36
C THR A 17 -2.59 -6.97 9.85
N ALA A 18 -3.76 -7.41 9.39
CA ALA A 18 -4.12 -7.48 7.98
C ALA A 18 -4.14 -6.08 7.35
N LEU A 19 -4.64 -5.05 8.06
CA LEU A 19 -4.61 -3.65 7.60
C LEU A 19 -3.19 -3.08 7.38
N CYS A 20 -2.16 -3.63 8.03
CA CYS A 20 -0.75 -3.27 7.76
C CYS A 20 -0.14 -4.00 6.54
N GLN A 21 -0.82 -5.02 6.00
CA GLN A 21 -0.36 -5.79 4.84
C GLN A 21 -1.35 -5.78 3.66
N SER A 22 -2.53 -5.21 3.84
CA SER A 22 -3.62 -5.21 2.86
C SER A 22 -3.87 -3.83 2.24
N SER A 23 -2.82 -3.07 1.92
CA SER A 23 -2.93 -2.00 0.91
C SER A 23 -3.29 -2.54 -0.49
N HIS A 24 -3.41 -3.86 -0.63
CA HIS A 24 -3.85 -4.56 -1.82
C HIS A 24 -5.25 -5.15 -1.60
N GLU A 25 -6.27 -4.30 -1.53
CA GLU A 25 -7.61 -4.72 -1.92
C GLU A 25 -7.54 -5.35 -3.32
N THR A 26 -8.35 -6.38 -3.58
CA THR A 26 -8.36 -7.04 -4.90
C THR A 26 -8.73 -6.00 -5.95
N ILE A 27 -7.78 -5.62 -6.80
CA ILE A 27 -7.98 -4.60 -7.85
C ILE A 27 -9.13 -5.07 -8.75
N HIS A 28 -10.25 -4.37 -8.68
CA HIS A 28 -11.44 -4.58 -9.48
C HIS A 28 -11.27 -3.93 -10.86
N GLU A 29 -12.08 -4.35 -11.84
CA GLU A 29 -11.99 -3.88 -13.24
C GLU A 29 -12.20 -2.37 -13.43
N THR A 30 -12.70 -1.66 -12.42
CA THR A 30 -12.88 -0.19 -12.42
C THR A 30 -11.75 0.57 -11.73
N ASP A 31 -10.81 -0.13 -11.11
CA ASP A 31 -9.84 0.50 -10.22
C ASP A 31 -8.72 1.17 -11.00
N LYS A 32 -8.26 2.29 -10.45
CA LYS A 32 -7.09 3.03 -10.90
C LYS A 32 -5.98 2.82 -9.87
N LEU A 33 -4.74 3.08 -10.25
CA LEU A 33 -3.66 3.18 -9.27
C LEU A 33 -3.39 4.65 -8.97
N LEU A 34 -3.35 5.01 -7.70
CA LEU A 34 -2.77 6.27 -7.26
C LEU A 34 -1.27 6.08 -7.13
N VAL A 35 -0.49 6.92 -7.81
CA VAL A 35 0.97 6.93 -7.70
C VAL A 35 1.40 8.27 -7.11
N SER A 36 2.13 8.20 -6.00
CA SER A 36 2.85 9.34 -5.44
C SER A 36 4.32 9.28 -5.87
N SER A 37 4.84 10.39 -6.39
CA SER A 37 6.22 10.52 -6.86
C SER A 37 6.95 11.61 -6.09
N ARG A 38 8.01 11.25 -5.37
CA ARG A 38 8.76 12.16 -4.48
C ARG A 38 10.18 12.39 -5.03
N GLY A 39 10.47 13.65 -5.35
CA GLY A 39 11.81 14.08 -5.79
C GLY A 39 12.76 14.35 -4.63
N THR A 40 14.06 14.41 -4.92
CA THR A 40 15.15 14.63 -3.94
C THR A 40 15.10 16.02 -3.27
N HIS A 41 14.47 17.01 -3.92
CA HIS A 41 14.45 18.40 -3.47
C HIS A 41 13.05 19.06 -3.48
N SER A 42 12.07 18.40 -2.85
CA SER A 42 10.99 19.05 -2.05
C SER A 42 9.54 19.21 -2.56
N SER A 43 9.06 18.45 -3.56
CA SER A 43 7.59 18.29 -3.74
C SER A 43 7.19 16.88 -4.16
N THR A 44 6.09 16.38 -3.56
CA THR A 44 5.43 15.14 -3.99
C THR A 44 4.40 15.49 -5.06
N SER A 45 4.44 14.79 -6.20
CA SER A 45 3.37 14.86 -7.20
C SER A 45 2.53 13.60 -7.15
N PHE A 46 1.26 13.73 -7.52
CA PHE A 46 0.30 12.63 -7.54
C PHE A 46 -0.24 12.46 -8.95
N CYS A 47 -0.38 11.21 -9.38
CA CYS A 47 -1.05 10.90 -10.64
C CYS A 47 -1.92 9.65 -10.46
N SER A 48 -2.92 9.49 -11.31
CA SER A 48 -3.67 8.25 -11.45
C SER A 48 -3.21 7.52 -12.71
N LEU A 49 -2.88 6.23 -12.57
CA LEU A 49 -2.60 5.32 -13.67
C LEU A 49 -3.86 4.49 -13.95
N ASN A 50 -4.46 4.70 -15.12
CA ASN A 50 -5.59 3.91 -15.61
C ASN A 50 -5.08 2.60 -16.23
N LEU A 51 -5.70 1.49 -15.84
CA LEU A 51 -5.30 0.13 -16.21
C LEU A 51 -5.93 -0.37 -17.53
N ASP A 52 -6.39 0.55 -18.38
CA ASP A 52 -6.81 0.23 -19.74
C ASP A 52 -5.62 -0.28 -20.58
N SER A 53 -5.89 -0.86 -21.75
CA SER A 53 -4.84 -1.24 -22.71
C SER A 53 -5.03 -0.40 -23.98
N PRO A 54 -4.16 0.59 -24.26
CA PRO A 54 -2.96 0.96 -23.50
C PRO A 54 -3.28 1.73 -22.20
N PRO A 55 -2.40 1.65 -21.18
CA PRO A 55 -2.58 2.38 -19.94
C PRO A 55 -2.33 3.88 -20.14
N THR A 56 -3.02 4.69 -19.34
CA THR A 56 -2.89 6.16 -19.40
C THR A 56 -2.58 6.74 -18.03
N VAL A 57 -1.70 7.75 -17.98
CA VAL A 57 -1.32 8.46 -16.76
C VAL A 57 -1.98 9.83 -16.78
N VAL A 58 -2.65 10.20 -15.69
CA VAL A 58 -3.30 11.49 -15.52
C VAL A 58 -2.76 12.15 -14.26
N GLU A 59 -2.16 13.33 -14.38
CA GLU A 59 -1.71 14.10 -13.22
C GLU A 59 -2.91 14.59 -12.39
N LEU A 60 -2.78 14.50 -11.07
CA LEU A 60 -3.81 14.93 -10.13
C LEU A 60 -3.44 16.29 -9.55
N GLU A 61 -4.34 17.27 -9.76
CA GLU A 61 -4.21 18.58 -9.16
C GLU A 61 -4.40 18.50 -7.64
N THR A 62 -3.49 19.12 -6.89
CA THR A 62 -3.52 19.15 -5.42
C THR A 62 -4.00 20.53 -4.94
N PRO A 63 -5.04 20.58 -4.07
CA PRO A 63 -5.54 21.85 -3.50
C PRO A 63 -4.73 22.34 -2.29
N PHE A 64 -3.53 21.80 -2.05
CA PHE A 64 -2.69 22.08 -0.89
C PHE A 64 -1.21 22.09 -1.27
N ASP A 65 -0.38 22.65 -0.37
CA ASP A 65 1.06 22.71 -0.55
C ASP A 65 1.70 21.32 -0.37
N THR A 66 2.14 20.73 -1.48
CA THR A 66 2.74 19.39 -1.54
C THR A 66 4.13 19.30 -0.92
N THR A 67 4.78 20.44 -0.63
CA THR A 67 6.06 20.45 0.10
C THR A 67 5.88 19.98 1.55
N ARG A 68 4.64 20.08 2.08
CA ARG A 68 4.29 19.72 3.45
C ARG A 68 3.81 18.28 3.64
N PHE A 69 3.23 17.63 2.61
CA PHE A 69 2.56 16.33 2.76
C PHE A 69 3.19 15.28 1.85
N PRO A 70 4.34 14.71 2.23
CA PRO A 70 5.07 13.89 1.30
C PRO A 70 4.57 12.45 1.20
N ASP A 71 3.85 11.95 2.22
CA ASP A 71 3.62 10.51 2.38
C ASP A 71 2.13 10.16 2.43
N VAL A 72 1.75 9.19 1.58
CA VAL A 72 0.43 8.59 1.56
C VAL A 72 0.39 7.49 2.61
N LEU A 73 -0.58 7.58 3.51
CA LEU A 73 -0.81 6.59 4.57
C LEU A 73 -1.67 5.43 4.07
N GLY A 74 -2.61 5.74 3.17
CA GLY A 74 -3.52 4.79 2.55
C GLY A 74 -4.64 5.47 1.78
N THR A 75 -5.46 4.65 1.14
CA THR A 75 -6.63 5.05 0.36
C THR A 75 -7.87 4.29 0.86
N CYS A 76 -9.05 4.89 0.74
CA CYS A 76 -10.32 4.23 1.08
C CYS A 76 -11.48 4.89 0.32
N HIS A 77 -12.16 4.14 -0.57
CA HIS A 77 -13.32 4.61 -1.34
C HIS A 77 -13.16 6.03 -1.94
N GLY A 78 -11.99 6.30 -2.54
CA GLY A 78 -11.67 7.58 -3.19
C GLY A 78 -11.13 8.68 -2.28
N LEU A 79 -11.06 8.43 -0.97
CA LEU A 79 -10.29 9.26 -0.07
C LEU A 79 -8.85 8.80 0.00
N VAL A 80 -7.93 9.76 -0.01
CA VAL A 80 -6.49 9.59 0.18
C VAL A 80 -6.14 10.20 1.53
N CYS A 81 -5.50 9.42 2.39
CA CYS A 81 -4.99 9.89 3.67
C CYS A 81 -3.52 10.23 3.54
N LEU A 82 -3.17 11.49 3.83
CA LEU A 82 -1.82 12.02 3.74
C LEU A 82 -1.35 12.46 5.12
N SER A 83 -0.04 12.35 5.37
CA SER A 83 0.59 12.92 6.56
C SER A 83 1.75 13.83 6.17
N ASP A 84 2.00 14.85 6.99
CA ASP A 84 3.33 15.45 7.03
C ASP A 84 4.29 14.58 7.87
N MET A 85 5.58 14.72 7.61
CA MET A 85 6.63 13.99 8.33
C MET A 85 7.16 14.76 9.55
N SER A 86 6.44 15.81 9.96
CA SER A 86 6.83 16.61 11.11
C SER A 86 6.46 15.90 12.42
N PHE A 87 7.06 16.34 13.53
CA PHE A 87 6.77 15.81 14.87
C PHE A 87 5.29 15.99 15.27
N ASP A 88 4.60 17.00 14.73
CA ASP A 88 3.20 17.29 15.03
C ASP A 88 2.21 16.49 14.17
N ARG A 89 2.71 15.69 13.20
CA ARG A 89 1.97 14.80 12.28
C ARG A 89 0.53 15.24 11.98
N PHE A 90 0.40 16.26 11.14
CA PHE A 90 -0.86 16.68 10.56
C PHE A 90 -1.35 15.64 9.56
N ILE A 91 -2.59 15.17 9.75
CA ILE A 91 -3.26 14.27 8.82
C ILE A 91 -4.21 15.08 7.94
N VAL A 92 -4.17 14.80 6.64
CA VAL A 92 -5.10 15.36 5.66
C VAL A 92 -5.87 14.23 4.98
N LEU A 93 -7.19 14.36 4.95
CA LEU A 93 -8.03 13.60 4.02
C LEU A 93 -8.18 14.41 2.75
N TRP A 94 -7.86 13.81 1.62
CA TRP A 94 -7.97 14.42 0.29
C TRP A 94 -8.85 13.56 -0.59
N ASN A 95 -9.78 14.19 -1.30
CA ASN A 95 -10.48 13.58 -2.42
C ASN A 95 -9.95 14.21 -3.73
N PRO A 96 -9.16 13.47 -4.53
CA PRO A 96 -8.68 13.93 -5.83
C PRO A 96 -9.81 14.26 -6.81
N ALA A 97 -10.88 13.47 -6.85
CA ALA A 97 -11.98 13.62 -7.79
C ALA A 97 -12.77 14.92 -7.57
N THR A 98 -12.98 15.30 -6.30
CA THR A 98 -13.68 16.55 -5.97
C THR A 98 -12.74 17.73 -5.76
N ARG A 99 -11.41 17.51 -5.80
CA ARG A 99 -10.37 18.51 -5.48
C ARG A 99 -10.60 19.19 -4.13
N LYS A 100 -11.11 18.45 -3.15
CA LYS A 100 -11.35 18.93 -1.78
C LYS A 100 -10.46 18.18 -0.82
N TYR A 101 -10.03 18.87 0.23
CA TYR A 101 -9.27 18.27 1.30
C TYR A 101 -9.77 18.80 2.66
N LYS A 102 -9.52 18.02 3.70
CA LYS A 102 -9.85 18.35 5.09
C LYS A 102 -8.66 18.00 5.96
N VAL A 103 -8.17 18.98 6.71
CA VAL A 103 -7.19 18.75 7.76
C VAL A 103 -7.91 18.16 8.97
N ILE A 104 -7.43 17.04 9.46
CA ILE A 104 -7.93 16.42 10.68
C ILE A 104 -7.21 17.08 11.87
N PRO A 105 -7.92 17.46 12.95
CA PRO A 105 -7.25 17.98 14.15
C PRO A 105 -6.22 16.97 14.67
N THR A 106 -5.02 17.39 15.04
CA THR A 106 -4.04 16.45 15.63
C THR A 106 -4.53 16.01 17.02
N PRO A 107 -4.52 14.71 17.36
CA PRO A 107 -4.77 14.29 18.74
C PRO A 107 -3.61 14.77 19.62
N MET A 108 -3.82 15.83 20.41
CA MET A 108 -2.85 16.37 21.35
C MET A 108 -2.64 15.42 22.53
N VAL A 109 -1.90 14.31 22.36
CA VAL A 109 -1.50 13.46 23.50
C VAL A 109 -0.15 12.77 23.22
N TYR A 110 0.93 13.52 23.08
CA TYR A 110 2.25 12.96 23.34
C TYR A 110 2.49 12.99 24.86
N PRO A 111 2.72 11.85 25.53
CA PRO A 111 3.13 11.88 26.92
C PRO A 111 4.46 12.63 27.03
N SER A 112 4.50 13.69 27.83
CA SER A 112 5.71 14.46 28.08
C SER A 112 6.84 13.53 28.52
N GLY A 113 7.98 13.54 27.81
CA GLY A 113 9.18 12.79 28.19
C GLY A 113 9.31 11.35 27.63
N SER A 114 8.40 10.89 26.76
CA SER A 114 8.54 9.59 26.07
C SER A 114 8.88 9.76 24.59
N SER A 115 9.80 8.95 24.06
CA SER A 115 10.08 8.93 22.62
C SER A 115 9.01 8.13 21.88
N VAL A 116 8.42 8.71 20.84
CA VAL A 116 7.55 7.98 19.90
C VAL A 116 8.43 7.07 19.08
N LEU A 117 8.21 5.76 19.19
CA LEU A 117 8.98 4.76 18.46
C LEU A 117 8.32 4.40 17.14
N ILE A 118 6.99 4.27 17.15
CA ILE A 118 6.19 3.90 15.98
C ILE A 118 4.90 4.72 16.01
N ALA A 119 4.51 5.29 14.87
CA ALA A 119 3.11 5.62 14.64
C ALA A 119 2.67 5.05 13.29
N VAL A 120 1.53 4.37 13.31
CA VAL A 120 0.87 3.83 12.12
C VAL A 120 -0.48 4.51 12.00
N ASP A 121 -0.69 5.17 10.87
CA ASP A 121 -1.93 5.84 10.55
C ASP A 121 -2.58 5.13 9.36
N GLN A 122 -3.87 4.84 9.46
CA GLN A 122 -4.63 4.20 8.38
C GLN A 122 -6.03 4.78 8.27
N VAL A 123 -6.53 4.89 7.03
CA VAL A 123 -7.91 5.30 6.75
C VAL A 123 -8.77 4.07 6.47
N GLY A 124 -10.02 4.10 6.94
CA GLY A 124 -10.98 3.03 6.69
C GLY A 124 -12.42 3.53 6.71
N TYR A 125 -13.32 2.71 6.17
CA TYR A 125 -14.75 2.99 6.15
C TYR A 125 -15.50 2.04 7.07
N ASP A 126 -16.17 2.61 8.07
CA ASP A 126 -17.08 1.93 8.95
C ASP A 126 -18.46 1.86 8.28
N HIS A 127 -18.73 0.74 7.61
CA HIS A 127 -20.00 0.50 6.91
C HIS A 127 -21.22 0.43 7.84
N VAL A 128 -21.03 0.11 9.12
CA VAL A 128 -22.13 0.02 10.09
C VAL A 128 -22.63 1.41 10.44
N ASN A 129 -21.68 2.35 10.64
CA ASN A 129 -22.00 3.73 10.99
C ASN A 129 -21.97 4.68 9.78
N ASP A 130 -21.71 4.15 8.59
CA ASP A 130 -21.49 4.89 7.34
C ASP A 130 -20.47 6.03 7.57
N ASP A 131 -19.34 5.73 8.20
CA ASP A 131 -18.37 6.73 8.59
C ASP A 131 -16.94 6.43 8.16
N TYR A 132 -16.28 7.43 7.58
CA TYR A 132 -14.84 7.38 7.39
C TYR A 132 -14.15 7.61 8.71
N LYS A 133 -13.20 6.73 9.00
CA LYS A 133 -12.41 6.77 10.22
C LYS A 133 -10.93 6.77 9.88
N VAL A 134 -10.15 7.45 10.71
CA VAL A 134 -8.70 7.33 10.68
C VAL A 134 -8.27 6.71 11.99
N VAL A 135 -7.54 5.61 11.90
CA VAL A 135 -6.97 4.91 13.04
C VAL A 135 -5.51 5.32 13.14
N ARG A 136 -5.11 5.79 14.32
CA ARG A 136 -3.74 6.13 14.66
C ARG A 136 -3.30 5.25 15.82
N LEU A 137 -2.34 4.38 15.58
CA LEU A 137 -1.66 3.61 16.62
C LEU A 137 -0.34 4.30 16.93
N ILE A 138 -0.11 4.62 18.20
CA ILE A 138 1.14 5.22 18.69
C ILE A 138 1.77 4.26 19.70
N GLN A 139 3.04 3.93 19.49
CA GLN A 139 3.85 3.20 20.44
C GLN A 139 4.97 4.10 20.97
N THR A 140 4.96 4.34 22.27
CA THR A 140 5.96 5.16 22.98
C THR A 140 6.84 4.29 23.86
N GLY A 141 8.12 4.64 23.99
CA GLY A 141 9.06 3.92 24.84
C GLY A 141 9.75 4.79 25.89
N VAL A 142 10.00 4.21 27.06
CA VAL A 142 10.96 4.71 28.07
C VAL A 142 11.78 3.52 28.58
N GLY A 143 13.05 3.43 28.15
CA GLY A 143 13.88 2.25 28.43
C GLY A 143 13.33 0.97 27.77
N VAL A 144 13.12 -0.10 28.54
CA VAL A 144 12.52 -1.36 28.07
C VAL A 144 10.98 -1.36 28.03
N TRP A 145 10.34 -0.31 28.54
CA TRP A 145 8.89 -0.25 28.63
C TRP A 145 8.29 0.36 27.37
N LEU A 146 7.31 -0.35 26.79
CA LEU A 146 6.56 0.08 25.61
C LEU A 146 5.10 0.31 26.00
N ASN A 147 4.54 1.45 25.61
CA ASN A 147 3.12 1.75 25.78
C ASN A 147 2.49 1.98 24.41
N SER A 148 1.37 1.31 24.16
CA SER A 148 0.62 1.41 22.90
C SER A 148 -0.72 2.10 23.16
N LYS A 149 -1.02 3.14 22.40
CA LYS A 149 -2.32 3.82 22.40
C LYS A 149 -2.91 3.80 20.99
N VAL A 150 -4.22 3.59 20.93
CA VAL A 150 -4.98 3.65 19.68
C VAL A 150 -5.97 4.80 19.76
N PHE A 151 -5.93 5.67 18.75
CA PHE A 151 -6.86 6.76 18.57
C PHE A 151 -7.66 6.50 17.29
N VAL A 152 -8.95 6.81 17.34
CA VAL A 152 -9.85 6.70 16.20
C VAL A 152 -10.51 8.04 15.98
N TYR A 153 -10.27 8.65 14.83
CA TYR A 153 -10.99 9.82 14.36
C TYR A 153 -12.27 9.38 13.68
N SER A 154 -13.39 10.01 14.03
CA SER A 154 -14.64 9.91 13.28
C SER A 154 -14.80 11.16 12.43
N ARG A 155 -14.97 10.99 11.11
CA ARG A 155 -15.22 12.12 10.20
C ARG A 155 -16.60 12.75 10.46
N LYS A 156 -17.63 11.94 10.73
CA LYS A 156 -18.99 12.44 11.09
C LYS A 156 -18.98 13.27 12.36
N LEU A 157 -18.35 12.75 13.43
CA LEU A 157 -18.33 13.43 14.72
C LEU A 157 -17.26 14.52 14.79
N ASN A 158 -16.30 14.50 13.86
CA ASN A 158 -15.16 15.41 13.81
C ASN A 158 -14.30 15.41 15.09
N VAL A 159 -14.17 14.26 15.74
CA VAL A 159 -13.42 14.11 17.00
C VAL A 159 -12.57 12.85 17.00
N TRP A 160 -11.47 12.90 17.74
CA TRP A 160 -10.68 11.73 18.11
C TRP A 160 -11.20 11.11 19.39
N GLN A 161 -11.22 9.79 19.43
CA GLN A 161 -11.52 9.00 20.62
C GLN A 161 -10.35 8.07 20.88
N SER A 162 -9.87 8.03 22.13
CA SER A 162 -8.90 7.02 22.54
C SER A 162 -9.63 5.71 22.86
N LEU A 163 -9.10 4.60 22.38
CA LEU A 163 -9.52 3.29 22.84
C LEU A 163 -8.72 2.96 24.11
N GLU A 164 -9.43 2.81 25.24
CA GLU A 164 -8.81 2.52 26.55
C GLU A 164 -8.31 1.08 26.69
N GLN A 165 -8.66 0.19 25.74
CA GLN A 165 -8.20 -1.20 25.79
C GLN A 165 -6.68 -1.28 25.61
N ARG A 166 -6.01 -1.93 26.56
CA ARG A 166 -4.61 -2.34 26.41
C ARG A 166 -4.52 -3.32 25.24
N PHE A 167 -3.83 -2.91 24.19
CA PHE A 167 -3.55 -3.78 23.06
C PHE A 167 -2.65 -4.94 23.54
N PRO A 168 -3.07 -6.21 23.41
CA PRO A 168 -2.32 -7.35 23.96
C PRO A 168 -1.08 -7.73 23.13
N TYR A 169 -0.84 -7.04 22.01
CA TYR A 169 0.26 -7.34 21.10
C TYR A 169 1.27 -6.19 21.07
N HIS A 170 2.51 -6.50 21.41
CA HIS A 170 3.65 -5.72 20.98
C HIS A 170 3.78 -5.94 19.46
N PHE A 171 3.61 -4.89 18.66
CA PHE A 171 3.93 -4.96 17.23
C PHE A 171 5.47 -5.02 17.09
N SER A 172 6.01 -6.22 17.21
CA SER A 172 7.25 -6.55 16.53
C SER A 172 6.89 -6.77 15.07
N LEU A 173 7.59 -6.11 14.13
CA LEU A 173 7.47 -6.36 12.68
C LEU A 173 7.93 -7.78 12.27
N ALA A 174 7.93 -8.74 13.19
CA ALA A 174 8.32 -10.12 12.98
C ALA A 174 7.09 -11.02 12.88
N LEU A 175 6.80 -11.42 11.64
CA LEU A 175 6.35 -12.76 11.24
C LEU A 175 5.28 -13.42 12.12
N CYS A 176 4.02 -13.41 11.67
CA CYS A 176 3.10 -14.48 12.06
C CYS A 176 3.67 -15.81 11.53
N PRO A 177 3.93 -16.82 12.38
CA PRO A 177 4.41 -18.12 11.93
C PRO A 177 3.24 -18.94 11.42
N GLY A 178 2.78 -18.62 10.21
CA GLY A 178 2.08 -19.57 9.35
C GLY A 178 3.05 -20.02 8.27
N GLN A 179 3.52 -21.26 8.31
CA GLN A 179 4.29 -21.82 7.21
C GLN A 179 3.37 -21.97 6.00
N VAL A 180 3.42 -21.02 5.07
CA VAL A 180 2.79 -21.19 3.75
C VAL A 180 3.62 -22.23 2.98
N PRO A 181 3.00 -23.25 2.38
CA PRO A 181 3.72 -24.20 1.54
C PRO A 181 4.40 -23.47 0.37
N HIS A 182 5.72 -23.58 0.33
CA HIS A 182 6.58 -22.96 -0.68
C HIS A 182 6.86 -23.91 -1.87
N PRO A 183 6.99 -23.40 -3.11
CA PRO A 183 7.47 -24.19 -4.23
C PRO A 183 8.94 -24.60 -4.05
N GLU A 184 9.37 -25.66 -4.73
CA GLU A 184 10.71 -26.25 -4.55
C GLU A 184 11.88 -25.30 -4.88
N CYS A 185 11.63 -24.22 -5.62
CA CYS A 185 12.62 -23.19 -5.93
C CYS A 185 13.10 -22.38 -4.71
N PHE A 186 12.45 -22.54 -3.55
CA PHE A 186 12.77 -21.82 -2.31
C PHE A 186 14.03 -22.32 -1.58
N ASN A 187 14.59 -23.48 -1.96
CA ASN A 187 15.74 -24.08 -1.29
C ASN A 187 17.10 -23.43 -1.63
N THR A 188 17.11 -22.29 -2.32
CA THR A 188 18.34 -21.59 -2.70
C THR A 188 18.49 -20.35 -1.81
N GLY A 189 19.70 -20.05 -1.34
CA GLY A 189 20.03 -18.93 -0.42
C GLY A 189 19.85 -17.54 -1.01
N VAL A 190 18.69 -17.28 -1.60
CA VAL A 190 18.39 -16.19 -2.52
C VAL A 190 17.26 -15.34 -1.95
N ILE A 191 17.32 -14.03 -2.21
CA ILE A 191 16.31 -13.08 -1.74
C ILE A 191 14.96 -13.43 -2.38
N THR A 192 13.96 -13.66 -1.52
CA THR A 192 12.58 -13.94 -1.92
C THR A 192 11.65 -12.98 -1.19
N ARG A 193 10.71 -12.37 -1.91
CA ARG A 193 9.67 -11.49 -1.34
C ARG A 193 8.28 -12.05 -1.65
N LEU A 194 7.32 -11.77 -0.78
CA LEU A 194 5.90 -12.05 -1.00
C LEU A 194 5.20 -10.80 -1.52
N GLY A 195 4.15 -10.99 -2.30
CA GLY A 195 3.26 -9.92 -2.76
C GLY A 195 1.87 -10.45 -3.09
N VAL A 196 1.00 -9.58 -3.58
CA VAL A 196 -0.34 -9.95 -4.04
C VAL A 196 -0.50 -9.48 -5.48
N LEU A 197 -0.95 -10.37 -6.36
CA LEU A 197 -1.21 -10.06 -7.77
C LEU A 197 -2.58 -10.58 -8.17
N GLY A 198 -3.49 -9.67 -8.54
CA GLY A 198 -4.86 -10.03 -8.95
C GLY A 198 -5.65 -10.78 -7.87
N GLY A 199 -5.38 -10.49 -6.59
CA GLY A 199 -6.00 -11.18 -5.45
C GLY A 199 -5.35 -12.52 -5.07
N CYS A 200 -4.35 -12.99 -5.82
CA CYS A 200 -3.61 -14.21 -5.51
C CYS A 200 -2.28 -13.89 -4.80
N LEU A 201 -1.87 -14.76 -3.88
CA LEU A 201 -0.55 -14.71 -3.27
C LEU A 201 0.52 -14.96 -4.34
N CYS A 202 1.54 -14.10 -4.40
CA CYS A 202 2.65 -14.24 -5.32
C CYS A 202 4.00 -14.19 -4.61
N VAL A 203 5.01 -14.73 -5.30
CA VAL A 203 6.38 -14.82 -4.85
C VAL A 203 7.28 -14.18 -5.89
N ILE A 204 8.10 -13.24 -5.45
CA ILE A 204 9.12 -12.57 -6.25
C ILE A 204 10.48 -13.17 -5.87
N HIS A 205 11.10 -13.87 -6.81
CA HIS A 205 12.36 -14.59 -6.60
C HIS A 205 13.48 -13.98 -7.45
N TYR A 206 14.50 -13.41 -6.79
CA TYR A 206 15.57 -12.63 -7.42
C TYR A 206 16.78 -13.50 -7.78
N ARG A 207 16.96 -13.85 -9.06
CA ARG A 207 18.16 -14.55 -9.52
C ARG A 207 19.23 -13.55 -9.95
N GLU A 208 20.35 -13.52 -9.21
CA GLU A 208 21.59 -12.81 -9.59
C GLU A 208 21.40 -11.29 -9.86
N LEU A 209 20.42 -10.64 -9.22
CA LEU A 209 20.05 -9.22 -9.36
C LEU A 209 19.66 -8.76 -10.79
N ARG A 210 19.78 -9.61 -11.83
CA ARG A 210 19.46 -9.30 -13.23
C ARG A 210 18.34 -10.17 -13.80
N SER A 211 17.83 -11.10 -13.01
CA SER A 211 16.65 -11.87 -13.32
C SER A 211 15.72 -11.95 -12.12
N VAL A 212 14.43 -11.84 -12.36
CA VAL A 212 13.41 -11.98 -11.33
C VAL A 212 12.31 -12.88 -11.88
N ASN A 213 11.95 -13.92 -11.14
CA ASN A 213 10.75 -14.69 -11.46
C ASN A 213 9.62 -14.27 -10.54
N VAL A 214 8.43 -14.14 -11.12
CA VAL A 214 7.19 -13.98 -10.36
C VAL A 214 6.40 -15.28 -10.47
N TRP A 215 6.10 -15.88 -9.33
CA TRP A 215 5.25 -17.08 -9.20
C TRP A 215 3.94 -16.69 -8.53
N VAL A 216 2.85 -17.32 -8.93
CA VAL A 216 1.51 -17.09 -8.35
C VAL A 216 0.95 -18.42 -7.86
N MET A 217 0.31 -18.39 -6.69
CA MET A 217 -0.40 -19.53 -6.13
C MET A 217 -1.82 -19.55 -6.70
N GLY A 218 -2.14 -20.58 -7.47
CA GLY A 218 -3.48 -20.75 -8.05
C GLY A 218 -4.54 -21.10 -7.01
N GLU A 219 -4.19 -21.95 -6.03
CA GLU A 219 -5.08 -22.40 -4.97
C GLU A 219 -4.43 -22.23 -3.60
N TYR A 220 -5.12 -21.51 -2.70
CA TYR A 220 -4.54 -21.13 -1.43
C TYR A 220 -4.22 -22.35 -0.56
N GLY A 221 -2.96 -22.47 -0.15
CA GLY A 221 -2.47 -23.58 0.68
C GLY A 221 -2.13 -24.87 -0.09
N VAL A 222 -2.28 -24.90 -1.41
CA VAL A 222 -1.93 -26.07 -2.25
C VAL A 222 -0.56 -25.85 -2.88
N LYS A 223 0.45 -26.64 -2.48
CA LYS A 223 1.85 -26.50 -2.92
C LYS A 223 1.99 -26.69 -4.44
N GLU A 224 1.22 -27.60 -5.01
CA GLU A 224 1.29 -27.97 -6.42
C GLU A 224 0.64 -26.92 -7.33
N SER A 225 -0.12 -25.98 -6.76
CA SER A 225 -0.81 -24.92 -7.51
C SER A 225 0.09 -23.72 -7.87
N TRP A 226 1.33 -23.70 -7.36
CA TRP A 226 2.29 -22.66 -7.69
C TRP A 226 2.72 -22.77 -9.15
N SER A 227 2.53 -21.69 -9.91
CA SER A 227 2.92 -21.61 -11.31
C SER A 227 3.75 -20.35 -11.56
N LYS A 228 4.72 -20.45 -12.48
CA LYS A 228 5.55 -19.30 -12.85
C LYS A 228 4.77 -18.45 -13.83
N LEU A 229 4.48 -17.21 -13.44
CA LEU A 229 3.76 -16.26 -14.28
C LEU A 229 4.73 -15.51 -15.20
N VAL A 230 5.79 -14.91 -14.63
CA VAL A 230 6.71 -14.04 -15.37
C VAL A 230 8.17 -14.38 -15.05
N ALA A 231 9.04 -14.23 -16.05
CA ALA A 231 10.49 -14.22 -15.90
C ALA A 231 11.06 -12.91 -16.47
N LEU A 232 11.28 -11.94 -15.60
CA LEU A 232 11.91 -10.66 -15.92
C LEU A 232 13.42 -10.86 -16.01
N THR A 233 14.03 -10.28 -17.02
CA THR A 233 15.46 -10.33 -17.31
C THR A 233 15.88 -9.00 -17.93
N SER A 234 17.16 -8.66 -17.87
CA SER A 234 17.67 -7.45 -18.54
C SER A 234 17.50 -7.44 -20.08
N GLY A 235 17.08 -8.56 -20.68
CA GLY A 235 16.85 -8.67 -22.13
C GLY A 235 15.40 -8.38 -22.55
N ASN A 236 14.43 -8.67 -21.68
CA ASN A 236 13.00 -8.47 -21.96
C ASN A 236 12.37 -7.31 -21.19
N VAL A 237 13.09 -6.81 -20.18
CA VAL A 237 12.78 -5.62 -19.40
C VAL A 237 14.02 -4.75 -19.46
N SER A 238 13.82 -3.42 -19.55
CA SER A 238 14.83 -2.36 -19.50
C SER A 238 16.17 -2.81 -18.89
N ARG A 239 17.31 -2.59 -19.58
CA ARG A 239 18.65 -3.05 -19.16
C ARG A 239 19.08 -2.47 -17.80
N CYS A 240 18.56 -3.05 -16.72
CA CYS A 240 18.72 -2.55 -15.36
C CYS A 240 19.00 -3.69 -14.37
N VAL A 241 19.37 -3.30 -13.15
CA VAL A 241 19.50 -4.20 -12.01
C VAL A 241 18.20 -4.15 -11.22
N PHE A 242 17.67 -5.31 -10.85
CA PHE A 242 16.45 -5.43 -10.06
C PHE A 242 16.79 -5.40 -8.57
N LEU A 243 16.68 -4.21 -7.97
CA LEU A 243 16.81 -3.98 -6.53
C LEU A 243 15.48 -4.23 -5.81
N SER A 244 14.37 -3.90 -6.45
CA SER A 244 13.02 -4.14 -5.97
C SER A 244 12.09 -4.35 -7.16
N VAL A 245 11.21 -5.34 -7.07
CA VAL A 245 10.18 -5.66 -8.06
C VAL A 245 8.90 -5.96 -7.29
N SER A 246 7.83 -5.27 -7.67
CA SER A 246 6.50 -5.50 -7.11
C SER A 246 5.50 -5.69 -8.26
N PRO A 247 4.98 -6.92 -8.49
CA PRO A 247 3.87 -7.12 -9.41
C PRO A 247 2.62 -6.45 -8.79
N ILE A 248 2.03 -5.50 -9.51
CA ILE A 248 0.92 -4.71 -8.98
C ILE A 248 -0.41 -5.35 -9.37
N THR A 249 -0.66 -5.50 -10.67
CA THR A 249 -1.96 -5.97 -11.19
C THR A 249 -1.88 -6.37 -12.66
N TYR A 250 -2.97 -6.94 -13.18
CA TYR A 250 -3.18 -7.12 -14.61
C TYR A 250 -3.82 -5.87 -15.21
N LEU A 251 -3.49 -5.55 -16.47
CA LEU A 251 -4.34 -4.65 -17.25
C LEU A 251 -5.70 -5.31 -17.49
N LYS A 252 -6.70 -4.50 -17.85
CA LYS A 252 -8.08 -4.99 -18.05
C LYS A 252 -8.21 -6.09 -19.11
N ASN A 253 -7.27 -6.18 -20.06
CA ASN A 253 -7.22 -7.25 -21.05
C ASN A 253 -6.77 -8.61 -20.48
N ARG A 254 -6.26 -8.64 -19.23
CA ARG A 254 -5.70 -9.81 -18.53
C ARG A 254 -4.54 -10.52 -19.25
N LYS A 255 -3.97 -9.90 -20.29
CA LYS A 255 -2.82 -10.40 -21.05
C LYS A 255 -1.51 -9.71 -20.67
N GLU A 256 -1.62 -8.51 -20.09
CA GLU A 256 -0.47 -7.71 -19.67
C GLU A 256 -0.48 -7.52 -18.15
N VAL A 257 0.71 -7.49 -17.56
CA VAL A 257 0.91 -7.28 -16.11
C VAL A 257 1.66 -5.98 -15.88
N VAL A 258 1.18 -5.17 -14.95
CA VAL A 258 1.86 -3.97 -14.44
C VAL A 258 2.82 -4.37 -13.34
N VAL A 259 4.10 -4.10 -13.54
CA VAL A 259 5.17 -4.38 -12.58
C VAL A 259 5.86 -3.08 -12.20
N GLU A 260 5.89 -2.74 -10.91
CA GLU A 260 6.73 -1.66 -10.40
C GLU A 260 8.17 -2.15 -10.25
N VAL A 261 9.12 -1.39 -10.80
CA VAL A 261 10.54 -1.72 -10.76
C VAL A 261 11.31 -0.62 -10.03
N ASN A 262 12.10 -1.05 -9.06
CA ASN A 262 12.99 -0.25 -8.22
C ASN A 262 12.35 0.95 -7.52
N GLN A 263 11.01 0.97 -7.40
CA GLN A 263 10.24 2.14 -6.94
C GLN A 263 10.53 3.38 -7.79
N GLN A 264 10.82 3.23 -9.08
CA GLN A 264 11.21 4.34 -9.96
C GLN A 264 10.39 4.41 -11.24
N TRP A 265 9.94 3.26 -11.76
CA TRP A 265 9.09 3.21 -12.96
C TRP A 265 8.20 1.96 -12.97
N PHE A 266 7.31 1.89 -13.96
CA PHE A 266 6.49 0.71 -14.23
C PHE A 266 6.89 0.04 -15.53
N GLU A 267 6.76 -1.27 -15.57
CA GLU A 267 6.88 -2.10 -16.76
C GLU A 267 5.53 -2.74 -17.04
N ILE A 268 5.02 -2.57 -18.25
CA ILE A 268 3.87 -3.30 -18.77
C ILE A 268 4.42 -4.51 -19.50
N TYR A 269 4.30 -5.69 -18.88
CA TYR A 269 4.84 -6.94 -19.40
C TYR A 269 3.74 -7.74 -20.10
N ASP A 270 3.93 -8.04 -21.38
CA ASP A 270 3.05 -8.91 -22.16
C ASP A 270 3.35 -10.38 -21.87
N LEU A 271 2.34 -11.14 -21.39
CA LEU A 271 2.50 -12.53 -21.00
C LEU A 271 2.65 -13.49 -22.20
N GLU A 272 2.12 -13.12 -23.37
CA GLU A 272 2.17 -13.93 -24.60
C GLU A 272 3.50 -13.69 -25.33
N GLU A 273 3.79 -12.42 -25.63
CA GLU A 273 4.98 -12.01 -26.38
C GLU A 273 6.26 -11.98 -25.52
N LYS A 274 6.12 -12.00 -24.19
CA LYS A 274 7.23 -11.98 -23.23
C LYS A 274 8.16 -10.78 -23.38
N THR A 275 7.58 -9.63 -23.76
CA THR A 275 8.26 -8.34 -23.89
C THR A 275 7.64 -7.33 -22.93
N SER A 276 8.35 -6.23 -22.64
CA SER A 276 7.79 -5.15 -21.84
C SER A 276 7.87 -3.78 -22.50
N LYS A 277 7.01 -2.87 -22.03
CA LYS A 277 7.07 -1.44 -22.31
C LYS A 277 7.20 -0.68 -21.00
N GLN A 278 8.17 0.22 -20.94
CA GLN A 278 8.42 1.07 -19.78
C GLN A 278 7.45 2.25 -19.75
N ILE A 279 6.93 2.56 -18.56
CA ILE A 279 6.19 3.79 -18.25
C ILE A 279 6.94 4.55 -17.17
N MET A 280 7.41 5.74 -17.53
CA MET A 280 8.06 6.68 -16.61
C MET A 280 7.04 7.64 -16.04
N ILE A 281 7.09 7.85 -14.72
CA ILE A 281 6.26 8.85 -14.02
C ILE A 281 7.20 9.90 -13.41
N GLY A 282 7.27 11.07 -14.04
CA GLY A 282 8.26 12.09 -13.71
C GLY A 282 9.67 11.71 -14.17
N ASP A 283 10.69 12.26 -13.50
CA ASP A 283 12.08 11.93 -13.78
C ASP A 283 12.56 10.66 -13.04
N ALA A 284 13.65 10.06 -13.52
CA ALA A 284 14.19 8.80 -13.00
C ALA A 284 14.79 8.89 -11.58
N SER A 285 14.95 10.09 -11.02
CA SER A 285 15.46 10.29 -9.65
C SER A 285 14.36 10.24 -8.58
N ARG A 286 13.09 10.22 -9.01
CA ARG A 286 11.95 10.21 -8.09
C ARG A 286 11.66 8.81 -7.58
N HIS A 287 11.30 8.72 -6.29
CA HIS A 287 10.79 7.50 -5.69
C HIS A 287 9.28 7.45 -5.86
N LEU A 288 8.77 6.31 -6.32
CA LEU A 288 7.37 6.02 -6.51
C LEU A 288 6.82 5.23 -5.33
N SER A 289 5.58 5.50 -4.99
CA SER A 289 4.77 4.63 -4.14
C SER A 289 3.38 4.50 -4.74
N THR A 290 2.86 3.29 -4.73
CA THR A 290 1.67 2.91 -5.49
C THR A 290 0.57 2.40 -4.56
N TYR A 291 -0.65 2.87 -4.76
CA TYR A 291 -1.83 2.53 -3.95
C TYR A 291 -3.01 2.22 -4.85
N VAL A 292 -3.85 1.25 -4.47
CA VAL A 292 -5.12 1.02 -5.16
C VAL A 292 -6.03 2.22 -4.91
N TYR A 293 -6.67 2.75 -5.96
CA TYR A 293 -7.51 3.94 -5.87
C TYR A 293 -8.78 3.77 -6.69
N GLN A 294 -9.91 3.81 -5.98
CA GLN A 294 -11.22 3.84 -6.59
C GLN A 294 -11.79 5.25 -6.51
N GLU A 295 -12.10 5.86 -7.65
CA GLU A 295 -12.60 7.23 -7.68
C GLU A 295 -14.00 7.34 -7.04
N SER A 296 -14.24 8.41 -6.29
CA SER A 296 -15.52 8.67 -5.63
C SER A 296 -15.83 10.15 -5.58
N LEU A 297 -17.09 10.51 -5.82
CA LEU A 297 -17.57 11.90 -5.71
C LEU A 297 -17.98 12.29 -4.28
N PHE A 298 -17.57 11.50 -3.29
CA PHE A 298 -17.82 11.78 -1.88
C PHE A 298 -17.29 13.17 -1.47
N LYS A 299 -18.12 13.94 -0.75
CA LYS A 299 -17.78 15.29 -0.30
C LYS A 299 -17.30 15.27 1.17
N LEU A 300 -16.07 15.73 1.38
CA LEU A 300 -15.39 15.83 2.69
C LEU A 300 -15.98 16.91 3.62
#